data_AF-A0A0C9R591-F1
#
_entry.id   AF-A0A0C9R591-F1
#
_cell.length_a   1.000
_cell.length_b   1.000
_cell.length_c   1.000
_cell.angle_alpha   90.00
_cell.angle_beta   90.00
_cell.angle_gamma   90.00
#
_symmetry.space_group_name_H-M   'P 1'
#
loop_
_entity.id
_entity.type
_entity.pdbx_description
1 polymer ?
#
loop_
_entity_poly.entity_id
_entity_poly.type
_entity_poly.pdbx_seq_one_letter_code
_entity_poly.pdbx_strand_id
1 'polypeptide(L)'
;MASPSQWLSWGASAAIIFGGVVPYIPQYREIKRTKNADGFSTWVCLALLVANTLRMLFWFGRPFELPLLAQSVVMSSCMLLMLQLCVRTRSLSTIVPQPKQRFTESPWGHFWAWTDFLSYVEFLATFAFCSGALL
;
A
#
# COMPACT_ATOMS: atom_id res chain seq x y z
N MET A 1 -7.20 -15.66 34.91
CA MET A 1 -8.38 -15.51 34.02
C MET A 1 -8.36 -14.08 33.51
N ALA A 2 -8.28 -13.86 32.20
CA ALA A 2 -8.24 -12.51 31.64
C ALA A 2 -9.55 -11.76 31.97
N SER A 3 -9.44 -10.51 32.43
CA SER A 3 -10.59 -9.69 32.79
C SER A 3 -11.40 -9.30 31.54
N PRO A 4 -12.71 -9.00 31.65
CA PRO A 4 -13.53 -8.57 30.51
C PRO A 4 -12.96 -7.35 29.77
N SER A 5 -12.31 -6.45 30.50
CA SER A 5 -11.62 -5.27 29.96
C SER A 5 -10.43 -5.62 29.06
N GLN A 6 -9.74 -6.73 29.34
CA GLN A 6 -8.57 -7.17 28.59
C GLN A 6 -8.97 -7.74 27.22
N TRP A 7 -10.07 -8.52 27.18
CA TRP A 7 -10.67 -8.97 25.93
C TRP A 7 -11.13 -7.81 25.05
N LEU A 8 -11.74 -6.78 25.65
CA LEU A 8 -12.17 -5.58 24.93
C LEU A 8 -10.99 -4.81 24.33
N SER A 9 -9.91 -4.64 25.11
CA SER A 9 -8.68 -3.99 24.64
C SER A 9 -8.01 -4.74 23.47
N TRP A 10 -7.97 -6.08 23.54
CA TRP A 10 -7.46 -6.90 22.45
C TRP A 10 -8.32 -6.80 21.20
N GLY A 11 -9.65 -6.82 21.35
CA GLY A 11 -10.60 -6.63 20.26
C GLY A 11 -10.43 -5.26 19.60
N ALA A 12 -10.30 -4.19 20.38
CA ALA A 12 -10.06 -2.84 19.86
C ALA A 12 -8.73 -2.74 19.11
N SER A 13 -7.66 -3.33 19.64
CA SER A 13 -6.34 -3.34 18.98
C SER A 13 -6.39 -4.08 17.64
N ALA A 14 -7.06 -5.23 17.59
CA ALA A 14 -7.28 -5.97 16.35
C ALA A 14 -8.11 -5.16 15.33
N ALA A 15 -9.16 -4.48 15.80
CA ALA A 15 -9.99 -3.62 14.95
C ALA A 15 -9.20 -2.44 14.37
N ILE A 16 -8.29 -1.84 15.13
CA ILE A 16 -7.39 -0.78 14.64
C ILE A 16 -6.47 -1.33 13.54
N ILE A 17 -5.83 -2.48 13.78
CA ILE A 17 -4.86 -3.06 12.84
C ILE A 17 -5.52 -3.50 11.53
N PHE A 18 -6.66 -4.18 11.61
CA PHE A 18 -7.28 -4.84 10.46
C PHE A 18 -8.47 -4.09 9.86
N GLY A 19 -9.11 -3.19 10.62
CA GLY A 19 -10.34 -2.52 10.20
C GLY A 19 -10.20 -1.78 8.88
N GLY A 20 -9.04 -1.15 8.64
CA GLY A 20 -8.74 -0.48 7.37
C GLY A 20 -8.59 -1.43 6.18
N VAL A 21 -8.22 -2.70 6.38
CA VAL A 21 -7.98 -3.67 5.30
C VAL A 21 -9.25 -4.36 4.83
N VAL A 22 -10.21 -4.59 5.73
CA VAL A 22 -11.49 -5.26 5.44
C VAL A 22 -12.17 -4.79 4.15
N PRO A 23 -12.34 -3.48 3.86
CA PRO A 23 -13.03 -3.03 2.65
C PRO A 23 -12.28 -3.36 1.34
N TYR A 24 -10.96 -3.57 1.39
CA TYR A 24 -10.18 -3.91 0.20
C TYR A 24 -10.28 -5.39 -0.19
N ILE A 25 -10.73 -6.26 0.71
CA ILE A 25 -10.92 -7.69 0.42
C ILE A 25 -11.97 -7.91 -0.69
N PRO A 26 -13.21 -7.37 -0.59
CA PRO A 26 -14.18 -7.50 -1.68
C PRO A 26 -13.69 -6.82 -2.96
N GLN A 27 -13.02 -5.66 -2.84
CA GLN A 27 -12.48 -4.92 -3.98
C GLN A 27 -11.40 -5.73 -4.74
N TYR A 28 -10.52 -6.41 -4.01
CA TYR A 28 -9.53 -7.33 -4.58
C TYR A 28 -10.21 -8.47 -5.34
N ARG A 29 -11.24 -9.09 -4.73
CA ARG A 29 -11.98 -10.20 -5.35
C ARG A 29 -12.71 -9.76 -6.61
N GLU A 30 -13.27 -8.55 -6.60
CA GLU A 30 -13.96 -7.97 -7.74
C GLU A 30 -13.00 -7.78 -8.92
N ILE A 31 -11.89 -7.06 -8.72
CA ILE A 31 -10.86 -6.84 -9.77
C ILE A 31 -10.34 -8.17 -10.32
N LYS A 32 -10.08 -9.14 -9.45
CA LYS A 32 -9.60 -10.46 -9.86
C LYS A 32 -10.62 -11.21 -10.74
N ARG A 33 -11.91 -11.06 -10.44
CA ARG A 33 -13.02 -11.69 -11.17
C ARG A 33 -13.30 -10.99 -12.49
N THR A 34 -13.42 -9.66 -12.48
CA THR A 34 -13.78 -8.86 -13.66
C THR A 34 -12.61 -8.68 -14.62
N LYS A 35 -11.37 -8.90 -14.15
CA LYS A 35 -10.14 -8.57 -14.90
C LYS A 35 -10.13 -7.11 -15.36
N ASN A 36 -10.80 -6.24 -14.61
CA ASN A 36 -10.85 -4.82 -14.83
C ASN A 36 -10.45 -4.09 -13.54
N ALA A 37 -9.47 -3.20 -13.65
CA ALA A 37 -8.91 -2.41 -12.55
C ALA A 37 -9.13 -0.89 -12.72
N ASP A 38 -10.08 -0.49 -13.57
CA ASP A 38 -10.40 0.92 -13.85
C ASP A 38 -11.14 1.57 -12.67
N GLY A 39 -11.90 0.79 -11.91
CA GLY A 39 -12.58 1.26 -10.68
C GLY A 39 -11.65 1.48 -9.47
N PHE A 40 -10.35 1.15 -9.58
CA PHE A 40 -9.38 1.33 -8.50
C PHE A 40 -8.34 2.40 -8.86
N SER A 41 -8.16 3.37 -7.96
CA SER A 41 -7.19 4.45 -8.15
C SER A 41 -5.82 4.08 -7.59
N THR A 42 -4.86 3.83 -8.48
CA THR A 42 -3.45 3.61 -8.14
C THR A 42 -2.84 4.84 -7.45
N TRP A 43 -3.35 6.05 -7.70
CA TRP A 43 -2.95 7.30 -7.05
C TRP A 43 -3.35 7.36 -5.57
N VAL A 44 -4.54 6.88 -5.22
CA VAL A 44 -4.94 6.80 -3.81
C VAL A 44 -4.09 5.75 -3.10
N CYS A 45 -3.81 4.63 -3.78
CA CYS A 45 -2.90 3.60 -3.29
C CYS A 45 -1.50 4.15 -3.01
N LEU A 46 -0.94 4.99 -3.90
CA LEU A 46 0.30 5.74 -3.68
C LEU A 46 0.24 6.54 -2.38
N ALA A 47 -0.76 7.40 -2.26
CA ALA A 47 -0.88 8.33 -1.15
C ALA A 47 -0.91 7.57 0.18
N LEU A 48 -1.62 6.43 0.24
CA LEU A 48 -1.66 5.55 1.40
C LEU A 48 -0.31 4.88 1.69
N LEU A 49 0.41 4.40 0.66
CA LEU A 49 1.73 3.80 0.82
C LEU A 49 2.76 4.80 1.34
N VAL A 50 2.79 6.01 0.78
CA VAL A 50 3.65 7.11 1.24
C VAL A 50 3.29 7.53 2.66
N ALA A 51 2.00 7.72 2.96
CA ALA A 51 1.54 8.10 4.29
C ALA A 51 1.91 7.06 5.36
N ASN A 52 1.74 5.76 5.07
CA ASN A 52 2.14 4.70 6.00
C ASN A 52 3.66 4.59 6.13
N THR A 53 4.42 4.85 5.06
CA THR A 53 5.89 4.92 5.10
C THR A 53 6.36 6.04 6.02
N LEU A 54 5.81 7.25 5.85
CA LEU A 54 6.08 8.38 6.74
C LEU A 54 5.69 8.08 8.19
N ARG A 55 4.58 7.36 8.42
CA ARG A 55 4.17 6.97 9.77
C ARG A 55 5.15 5.99 10.42
N MET A 56 5.67 5.02 9.66
CA MET A 56 6.74 4.12 10.15
C MET A 56 8.02 4.89 10.45
N LEU A 57 8.38 5.87 9.61
CA LEU A 57 9.54 6.73 9.83
C LEU A 57 9.39 7.63 11.06
N PHE A 58 8.21 8.23 11.26
CA PHE A 58 7.91 9.05 12.42
C PHE A 58 8.04 8.27 13.74
N TRP A 59 7.71 6.97 13.73
CA TRP A 59 7.87 6.10 14.89
C TRP A 59 9.31 6.01 15.37
N PHE A 60 10.30 6.05 14.46
CA PHE A 60 11.72 6.06 14.85
C PHE A 60 12.12 7.36 15.56
N GLY A 61 11.57 8.50 15.18
CA GLY A 61 11.82 9.78 15.84
C GLY A 61 11.08 9.92 17.18
N ARG A 62 9.81 9.48 17.22
CA ARG A 62 8.96 9.50 18.41
C ARG A 62 8.15 8.20 18.47
N PRO A 63 8.56 7.22 19.30
CA PRO A 63 7.84 5.96 19.39
C PRO A 63 6.42 6.21 19.93
N PHE A 64 5.45 5.60 19.26
CA PHE A 64 4.04 5.60 19.64
C PHE A 64 3.52 4.17 19.73
N GLU A 65 2.25 4.03 20.12
CA GLU A 65 1.54 2.77 20.33
C GLU A 65 1.77 1.74 19.22
N LEU A 66 2.26 0.55 19.61
CA LEU A 66 2.57 -0.55 18.68
C LEU A 66 1.41 -0.95 17.75
N PRO A 67 0.12 -0.95 18.17
CA PRO A 67 -1.00 -1.23 17.28
C PRO A 67 -1.07 -0.32 16.05
N LEU A 68 -0.72 0.96 16.17
CA LEU A 68 -0.72 1.90 15.03
C LEU A 68 0.44 1.61 14.07
N LEU A 69 1.57 1.13 14.59
CA LEU A 69 2.70 0.73 13.76
C LEU A 69 2.34 -0.54 12.98
N ALA A 70 1.79 -1.55 13.66
CA ALA A 70 1.29 -2.76 13.04
C ALA A 70 0.20 -2.48 11.99
N GLN A 71 -0.72 -1.55 12.29
CA GLN A 71 -1.74 -1.06 11.36
C GLN A 71 -1.11 -0.49 10.07
N SER A 72 -0.03 0.27 10.18
CA SER A 72 0.67 0.85 9.01
C SER A 72 1.34 -0.22 8.14
N VAL A 73 1.93 -1.25 8.76
CA VAL A 73 2.54 -2.39 8.05
C VAL A 73 1.47 -3.20 7.32
N VAL A 74 0.38 -3.53 8.02
CA VAL A 74 -0.75 -4.30 7.47
C VAL A 74 -1.43 -3.55 6.32
N MET A 75 -1.68 -2.25 6.50
CA MET A 75 -2.26 -1.40 5.47
C MET A 75 -1.34 -1.26 4.25
N SER A 76 -0.03 -1.06 4.45
CA SER A 76 0.95 -0.98 3.35
C SER A 76 1.01 -2.29 2.56
N SER A 77 1.00 -3.43 3.26
CA SER A 77 0.99 -4.74 2.62
C SER A 77 -0.26 -4.94 1.77
N CYS A 78 -1.44 -4.57 2.28
CA CYS A 78 -2.69 -4.59 1.52
C CYS A 78 -2.61 -3.71 0.26
N MET A 79 -2.11 -2.48 0.40
CA MET A 79 -1.95 -1.56 -0.73
C MET A 79 -1.00 -2.12 -1.79
N LEU A 80 0.13 -2.73 -1.40
CA LEU A 80 1.04 -3.38 -2.35
C LEU A 80 0.38 -4.55 -3.09
N LEU A 81 -0.42 -5.37 -2.40
CA LEU A 81 -1.16 -6.47 -3.04
C LEU A 81 -2.22 -5.95 -4.02
N MET A 82 -2.96 -4.91 -3.64
CA MET A 82 -3.92 -4.26 -4.53
C MET A 82 -3.23 -3.67 -5.76
N LEU A 83 -2.10 -3.00 -5.57
CA LEU A 83 -1.31 -2.42 -6.64
C LEU A 83 -0.77 -3.50 -7.59
N GLN A 84 -0.22 -4.58 -7.06
CA GLN A 84 0.25 -5.73 -7.85
C GLN A 84 -0.89 -6.32 -8.69
N LEU A 85 -2.08 -6.48 -8.11
CA LEU A 85 -3.24 -6.97 -8.84
C LEU A 85 -3.65 -6.01 -9.95
N CYS A 86 -3.67 -4.71 -9.68
CA CYS A 86 -4.06 -3.68 -10.65
C CYS A 86 -3.08 -3.60 -11.81
N VAL A 87 -1.78 -3.54 -11.53
CA VAL A 87 -0.72 -3.52 -12.55
C VAL A 87 -0.78 -4.77 -13.42
N ARG A 88 -0.90 -5.96 -12.80
CA ARG A 88 -1.02 -7.21 -13.55
C ARG A 88 -2.27 -7.25 -14.42
N THR A 89 -3.40 -6.79 -13.88
CA THR A 89 -4.68 -6.78 -14.61
C THR A 89 -4.61 -5.83 -15.80
N ARG A 90 -4.10 -4.61 -15.60
CA ARG A 90 -3.92 -3.62 -16.68
C ARG A 90 -2.96 -4.11 -17.76
N SER A 91 -1.85 -4.73 -17.37
CA SER A 91 -0.92 -5.33 -18.32
C SER A 91 -1.55 -6.44 -19.17
N LEU A 92 -2.52 -7.19 -18.62
CA LEU A 92 -3.23 -8.24 -19.35
C LEU A 92 -4.38 -7.69 -20.21
N SER A 93 -5.04 -6.61 -19.78
CA SER A 93 -6.16 -6.01 -20.51
C SER A 93 -5.73 -5.06 -21.63
N THR A 94 -4.46 -4.64 -21.65
CA THR A 94 -3.93 -3.75 -22.67
C THR A 94 -3.64 -4.54 -23.96
N ILE A 95 -4.47 -4.32 -24.98
CA ILE A 95 -4.35 -4.98 -26.30
C ILE A 95 -3.17 -4.43 -27.12
N VAL A 96 -2.83 -3.15 -26.92
CA VAL A 96 -1.71 -2.48 -27.61
C VAL A 96 -0.50 -2.41 -26.68
N PRO A 97 0.69 -2.89 -27.09
CA PRO A 97 1.89 -2.78 -26.27
C PRO A 97 2.18 -1.31 -25.96
N GLN A 98 2.04 -0.90 -24.70
CA GLN A 98 2.49 0.40 -24.25
C GLN A 98 4.02 0.40 -24.12
N PRO A 99 4.70 1.54 -24.37
CA PRO A 99 6.11 1.65 -24.05
C PRO A 99 6.32 1.30 -22.57
N LYS A 100 7.33 0.47 -22.27
CA LYS A 100 7.67 0.16 -20.87
C LYS A 100 8.02 1.46 -20.16
N GLN A 101 7.24 1.83 -19.16
CA GLN A 101 7.48 3.00 -18.33
C GLN A 101 8.02 2.48 -17.00
N ARG A 102 9.33 2.64 -16.80
CA ARG A 102 10.04 2.23 -15.58
C ARG A 102 10.41 3.45 -14.74
N PHE A 103 10.45 3.27 -13.43
CA PHE A 103 10.86 4.33 -12.50
C PHE A 103 12.27 4.87 -12.80
N THR A 104 13.20 3.99 -13.14
CA THR A 104 14.61 4.33 -13.41
C THR A 104 14.84 5.09 -14.72
N GLU A 105 13.93 4.96 -15.69
CA GLU A 105 14.08 5.58 -17.02
C GLU A 105 13.42 6.96 -17.10
N SER A 106 12.26 7.14 -16.46
CA SER A 106 11.58 8.45 -16.41
C SER A 106 10.80 8.62 -15.10
N PRO A 107 11.44 9.16 -14.05
CA PRO A 107 10.79 9.31 -12.74
C PRO A 107 9.69 10.39 -12.75
N TRP A 108 9.81 11.42 -13.61
CA TRP A 108 8.95 12.60 -13.59
C TRP A 108 7.92 12.66 -14.72
N GLY A 109 8.19 12.04 -15.88
CA GLY A 109 7.33 12.16 -17.06
C GLY A 109 5.96 11.49 -16.91
N HIS A 110 5.92 10.36 -16.18
CA HIS A 110 4.68 9.62 -15.89
C HIS A 110 4.73 9.11 -14.46
N PHE A 111 4.80 10.05 -13.51
CA PHE A 111 4.84 9.73 -12.09
C PHE A 111 3.71 8.75 -11.73
N TRP A 112 4.05 7.63 -11.09
CA TRP A 112 3.11 6.60 -10.64
C TRP A 112 2.26 5.87 -11.70
N ALA A 113 2.56 6.04 -12.98
CA ALA A 113 1.91 5.33 -14.08
C ALA A 113 2.83 4.26 -14.70
N TRP A 114 3.67 3.61 -13.86
CA TRP A 114 4.60 2.58 -14.32
C TRP A 114 3.90 1.28 -14.71
N THR A 115 4.51 0.59 -15.66
CA THR A 115 3.94 -0.64 -16.24
C THR A 115 4.20 -1.89 -15.41
N ASP A 116 5.12 -1.81 -14.45
CA ASP A 116 5.59 -2.93 -13.65
C ASP A 116 5.50 -2.64 -12.15
N PHE A 117 5.22 -3.69 -11.37
CA PHE A 117 5.08 -3.60 -9.92
C PHE A 117 6.41 -3.21 -9.23
N LEU A 118 7.55 -3.64 -9.81
CA LEU A 118 8.86 -3.43 -9.21
C LEU A 118 9.21 -1.94 -9.14
N SER A 119 8.93 -1.17 -10.19
CA SER A 119 9.12 0.29 -10.22
C SER A 119 8.44 1.00 -9.05
N TYR A 120 7.26 0.53 -8.64
CA TYR A 120 6.55 1.07 -7.47
C TYR A 120 7.27 0.75 -6.16
N VAL A 121 7.78 -0.48 -6.01
CA VAL A 121 8.56 -0.88 -4.83
C VAL A 121 9.89 -0.15 -4.76
N GLU A 122 10.58 0.02 -5.89
CA GLU A 122 11.83 0.78 -6.00
C GLU A 122 11.64 2.24 -5.59
N PHE A 123 10.56 2.88 -6.05
CA PHE A 123 10.21 4.22 -5.62
C PHE A 123 9.98 4.29 -4.11
N LEU A 124 9.18 3.38 -3.55
CA LEU A 124 8.87 3.38 -2.11
C LEU A 124 10.13 3.14 -1.27
N ALA A 125 11.00 2.23 -1.70
CA ALA A 125 12.28 1.98 -1.03
C ALA A 125 13.18 3.22 -1.08
N THR A 126 13.29 3.87 -2.26
CA THR A 126 14.05 5.11 -2.43
C THR A 126 13.47 6.23 -1.56
N PHE A 127 12.15 6.40 -1.55
CA PHE A 127 11.45 7.37 -0.72
C PHE A 127 11.67 7.12 0.77
N ALA A 128 11.55 5.88 1.22
CA ALA A 128 11.80 5.49 2.60
C ALA A 128 13.26 5.75 3.00
N PHE A 129 14.21 5.40 2.14
CA PHE A 129 15.64 5.64 2.37
C PHE A 129 15.97 7.13 2.47
N CYS A 130 15.55 7.93 1.48
CA CYS A 130 15.80 9.38 1.48
C CYS A 130 15.13 10.06 2.67
N SER A 131 13.88 9.70 2.99
CA SER A 131 13.16 10.27 4.12
C SER A 131 13.75 9.83 5.46
N GLY A 132 14.20 8.58 5.56
CA GLY A 132 14.88 8.06 6.75
C GLY A 132 16.25 8.69 6.98
N ALA A 133 16.99 9.03 5.91
CA ALA A 133 18.26 9.73 6.01
C ALA A 133 18.13 11.20 6.46
N LEU A 134 16.92 11.78 6.42
CA LEU A 134 16.63 13.14 6.84
C LEU A 134 16.14 13.25 8.30
N LEU A 135 15.86 12.12 8.95
CA LEU A 135 15.39 12.02 10.35
C LEU A 135 16.55 11.81 11.32
#